data_AF-E3QST2-F1
#
_entry.id   AF-E3QST2-F1
#
_cell.length_a   1.000
_cell.length_b   1.000
_cell.length_c   1.000
_cell.angle_alpha   90.00
_cell.angle_beta   90.00
_cell.angle_gamma   90.00
#
_symmetry.space_group_name_H-M   'P 1'
#
loop_
_entity.id
_entity.type
_entity.pdbx_description
1 polymer ?
#
loop_
_entity_poly.entity_id
_entity_poly.type
_entity_poly.pdbx_seq_one_letter_code
_entity_poly.pdbx_strand_id
1 'polypeptide(L)'
;MNKVAILTSSTHELGVTIRQRSDLLALLGPTFTLAVRFQRLVAVASWLLLVYGHLLATTTLSSTIVATRLFAANSFLLLNATMSAFRRSLRRAWNSKNVSKLRKKFFMEFATTILGPGGNMLIVLVFWPGWMLVLGLLLAVRMMAG
;
A
#
# COMPACT_ATOMS: atom_id res chain seq x y z
N MET A 1 -30.17 79.43 35.45
CA MET A 1 -29.05 79.62 34.50
C MET A 1 -27.78 79.13 35.16
N ASN A 2 -27.05 78.20 34.54
CA ASN A 2 -25.58 78.05 34.55
C ASN A 2 -25.18 76.78 33.78
N LYS A 3 -25.19 76.85 32.44
CA LYS A 3 -24.73 75.80 31.52
C LYS A 3 -23.27 75.98 31.08
N VAL A 4 -22.48 76.82 31.76
CA VAL A 4 -21.18 77.30 31.25
C VAL A 4 -19.97 76.69 31.98
N ALA A 5 -20.17 75.93 33.06
CA ALA A 5 -19.06 75.43 33.88
C ALA A 5 -18.56 74.01 33.54
N ILE A 6 -19.05 73.36 32.48
CA ILE A 6 -18.73 71.94 32.16
C ILE A 6 -17.77 71.79 30.96
N LEU A 7 -17.40 72.87 30.28
CA LEU A 7 -16.59 72.78 29.04
C LEU A 7 -15.11 73.18 29.18
N THR A 8 -14.56 73.35 30.38
CA THR A 8 -13.18 73.88 30.53
C THR A 8 -12.22 73.02 31.36
N SER A 9 -12.51 71.74 31.60
CA SER A 9 -11.60 70.87 32.37
C SER A 9 -11.38 69.52 31.69
N SER A 10 -10.70 69.53 30.54
CA SER A 10 -9.90 68.40 30.08
C SER A 10 -9.08 68.81 28.86
N THR A 11 -8.17 69.77 29.05
CA THR A 11 -7.03 69.91 28.13
C THR A 11 -5.93 69.00 28.68
N HIS A 12 -6.17 67.68 28.56
CA HIS A 12 -5.19 66.67 28.91
C HIS A 12 -3.99 66.81 27.96
N GLU A 13 -2.77 66.85 28.51
CA GLU A 13 -1.53 67.01 27.76
C GLU A 13 -1.30 65.82 26.81
N LEU A 14 -1.84 65.90 25.59
CA LEU A 14 -1.69 64.91 24.53
C LEU A 14 -0.22 64.67 24.14
N GLY A 15 0.71 65.55 24.53
CA GLY A 15 2.14 65.40 24.25
C GLY A 15 2.83 64.24 24.97
N VAL A 16 2.40 63.92 26.21
CA VAL A 16 3.09 62.91 27.04
C VAL A 16 2.75 61.48 26.58
N THR A 17 1.48 61.24 26.23
CA THR A 17 1.03 59.92 25.75
C THR A 17 1.54 59.61 24.34
N ILE A 18 1.70 60.63 23.48
CA ILE A 18 2.30 60.48 22.15
C ILE A 18 3.79 60.11 22.27
N ARG A 19 4.53 60.75 23.18
CA ARG A 19 5.97 60.49 23.36
C ARG A 19 6.27 59.12 23.96
N GLN A 20 5.48 58.69 24.93
CA GLN A 20 5.60 57.36 25.53
C GLN A 20 5.24 56.24 24.54
N ARG A 21 4.25 56.48 23.67
CA ARG A 21 3.89 55.57 22.58
C ARG A 21 4.99 55.49 21.53
N SER A 22 5.66 56.59 21.20
CA SER A 22 6.80 56.57 20.26
C SER A 22 8.01 55.84 20.82
N ASP A 23 8.30 55.92 22.12
CA ASP A 23 9.40 55.15 22.74
C ASP A 23 9.10 53.65 22.78
N LEU A 24 7.85 53.27 23.06
CA LEU A 24 7.43 51.86 22.98
C LEU A 24 7.48 51.35 21.54
N LEU A 25 7.04 52.14 20.55
CA LEU A 25 7.15 51.78 19.13
C LEU A 25 8.60 51.72 18.65
N ALA A 26 9.48 52.59 19.18
CA ALA A 26 10.92 52.56 18.89
C ALA A 26 11.61 51.34 19.51
N LEU A 27 11.17 50.89 20.68
CA LEU A 27 11.67 49.67 21.34
C LEU A 27 11.10 48.38 20.68
N LEU A 28 9.84 48.43 20.22
CA LEU A 28 9.18 47.29 19.57
C LEU A 28 9.60 47.12 18.10
N GLY A 29 9.89 48.18 17.36
CA GLY A 29 10.29 48.08 15.94
C GLY A 29 11.43 47.08 15.65
N PRO A 30 12.53 47.08 16.42
CA PRO A 30 13.62 46.12 16.28
C PRO A 30 13.22 44.68 16.62
N THR A 31 12.35 44.48 17.61
CA THR A 31 11.92 43.13 18.02
C THR A 31 10.92 42.53 17.03
N PHE A 32 10.01 43.35 16.47
CA PHE A 32 9.12 42.92 15.39
C PHE A 32 9.87 42.56 14.11
N THR A 33 10.86 43.36 13.71
CA THR A 33 11.67 43.04 12.52
C THR A 33 12.46 41.74 12.69
N LEU A 34 12.95 41.45 13.90
CA LEU A 34 13.59 40.18 14.22
C LEU A 34 12.59 39.02 14.20
N ALA A 35 11.41 39.17 14.81
CA ALA A 35 10.35 38.17 14.81
C ALA A 35 9.88 37.81 13.39
N VAL A 36 9.70 38.82 12.53
CA VAL A 36 9.32 38.62 11.12
C VAL A 36 10.41 37.89 10.35
N ARG A 37 11.70 38.17 10.61
CA ARG A 37 12.81 37.42 10.00
C ARG A 37 12.82 35.95 10.41
N PHE A 38 12.59 35.66 11.69
CA PHE A 38 12.47 34.28 12.18
C PHE A 38 11.26 33.57 11.59
N GLN A 39 10.08 34.20 11.55
CA GLN A 39 8.90 33.63 10.89
C GLN A 39 9.16 33.35 9.42
N ARG A 40 9.88 34.21 8.71
CA ARG A 40 10.24 34.01 7.31
C ARG A 40 11.19 32.83 7.12
N LEU A 41 12.19 32.69 7.98
CA LEU A 41 13.12 31.56 7.96
C LEU A 41 12.40 30.24 8.25
N VAL A 42 11.52 30.23 9.26
CA VAL A 42 10.69 29.06 9.59
C VAL A 42 9.77 28.71 8.42
N ALA A 43 9.11 29.69 7.80
CA ALA A 43 8.25 29.45 6.65
C ALA A 43 9.02 28.86 5.46
N VAL A 44 10.22 29.36 5.17
CA VAL A 44 11.07 28.83 4.09
C VAL A 44 11.56 27.42 4.41
N ALA A 45 11.98 27.17 5.65
CA ALA A 45 12.42 25.85 6.09
C ALA A 45 11.28 24.82 6.03
N SER A 46 10.08 25.18 6.51
CA SER A 46 8.89 24.32 6.42
C SER A 46 8.50 24.05 4.96
N TRP A 47 8.56 25.06 4.10
CA TRP A 47 8.29 24.88 2.66
C TRP A 47 9.27 23.90 2.02
N LEU A 48 10.58 24.07 2.26
CA LEU A 48 11.61 23.17 1.75
C LEU A 48 11.43 21.74 2.27
N LEU A 49 11.09 21.57 3.55
CA LEU A 49 10.85 20.27 4.17
C LEU A 49 9.66 19.56 3.51
N LEU A 50 8.58 20.29 3.23
CA LEU A 50 7.39 19.76 2.55
C LEU A 50 7.69 19.37 1.11
N VAL A 51 8.40 20.21 0.36
CA VAL A 51 8.78 19.90 -1.04
C VAL A 51 9.69 18.67 -1.08
N TYR A 52 10.71 18.63 -0.22
CA TYR A 52 11.64 17.50 -0.18
C TYR A 52 10.94 16.21 0.28
N GLY A 53 10.09 16.28 1.30
CA GLY A 53 9.28 15.16 1.76
C GLY A 53 8.34 14.64 0.69
N HIS A 54 7.70 15.54 -0.07
CA HIS A 54 6.80 15.16 -1.16
C HIS A 54 7.56 14.51 -2.33
N LEU A 55 8.74 15.05 -2.69
CA LEU A 55 9.62 14.43 -3.69
C LEU A 55 10.12 13.05 -3.25
N LEU A 56 10.49 12.91 -1.98
CA LEU A 56 10.92 11.62 -1.43
C LEU A 56 9.77 10.60 -1.41
N ALA A 57 8.56 11.02 -1.03
CA ALA A 57 7.38 10.15 -1.05
C ALA A 57 7.00 9.70 -2.47
N THR A 58 7.03 10.61 -3.45
CA THR A 58 6.71 10.28 -4.85
C THR A 58 7.78 9.39 -5.50
N THR A 59 9.06 9.59 -5.18
CA THR A 59 10.16 8.74 -5.68
C THR A 59 10.17 7.36 -5.03
N THR A 60 9.87 7.25 -3.74
CA THR A 60 9.72 5.95 -3.06
C THR A 60 8.49 5.20 -3.55
N LEU A 61 7.35 5.87 -3.77
CA LEU A 61 6.16 5.23 -4.35
C LEU A 61 6.40 4.75 -5.79
N SER A 62 7.03 5.55 -6.63
CA SER A 62 7.32 5.14 -8.01
C SER A 62 8.35 4.00 -8.08
N SER A 63 9.42 4.05 -7.28
CA SER A 63 10.41 2.97 -7.23
C SER A 63 9.84 1.66 -6.70
N THR A 64 8.99 1.71 -5.66
CA THR A 64 8.30 0.51 -5.15
C THR A 64 7.38 -0.11 -6.20
N ILE A 65 6.58 0.70 -6.91
CA ILE A 65 5.71 0.19 -7.99
C ILE A 65 6.55 -0.48 -9.10
N VAL A 66 7.65 0.14 -9.52
CA VAL A 66 8.53 -0.43 -10.56
C VAL A 66 9.18 -1.73 -10.09
N ALA A 67 9.68 -1.76 -8.85
CA ALA A 67 10.28 -2.96 -8.26
C ALA A 67 9.27 -4.10 -8.13
N THR A 68 8.05 -3.82 -7.67
CA THR A 68 6.97 -4.82 -7.57
C THR A 68 6.59 -5.35 -8.95
N ARG A 69 6.51 -4.50 -9.97
CA ARG A 69 6.19 -4.93 -11.35
C ARG A 69 7.30 -5.81 -11.94
N LEU A 70 8.57 -5.44 -11.74
CA LEU A 70 9.72 -6.24 -12.16
C LEU A 70 9.74 -7.59 -11.45
N PHE A 71 9.48 -7.61 -10.14
CA PHE A 71 9.43 -8.84 -9.36
C PHE A 71 8.29 -9.75 -9.85
N ALA A 72 7.07 -9.22 -10.02
CA ALA A 72 5.93 -9.98 -10.53
C ALA A 72 6.18 -10.54 -11.94
N ALA A 73 6.76 -9.75 -12.85
CA ALA A 73 7.11 -10.20 -14.19
C ALA A 73 8.17 -11.32 -14.15
N ASN A 74 9.20 -11.17 -13.32
CA ASN A 74 10.25 -12.17 -13.18
C ASN A 74 9.71 -13.48 -12.55
N SER A 75 8.86 -13.38 -11.52
CA SER A 75 8.18 -14.54 -10.94
C SER A 75 7.30 -15.27 -11.95
N PHE A 76 6.56 -14.53 -12.79
CA PHE A 76 5.73 -15.13 -13.84
C PHE A 76 6.57 -15.85 -14.91
N LEU A 77 7.68 -15.25 -15.34
CA LEU A 77 8.62 -15.88 -16.27
C LEU A 77 9.24 -17.16 -15.67
N LEU A 78 9.67 -17.11 -14.41
CA LEU A 78 10.26 -18.25 -13.71
C LEU A 78 9.25 -19.39 -13.53
N LEU A 79 7.99 -19.08 -13.18
CA LEU A 79 6.90 -20.05 -13.07
C LEU A 79 6.62 -20.72 -14.42
N ASN A 80 6.55 -19.95 -15.51
CA ASN A 80 6.32 -20.50 -16.84
C ASN A 80 7.49 -21.36 -17.32
N ALA A 81 8.73 -20.93 -17.08
CA ALA A 81 9.92 -21.71 -17.40
C ALA A 81 9.91 -23.03 -16.62
N THR A 82 9.70 -22.98 -15.31
CA THR A 82 9.62 -24.16 -14.43
C THR A 82 8.48 -25.09 -14.84
N MET A 83 7.29 -24.55 -15.11
CA MET A 83 6.14 -25.35 -15.53
C MET A 83 6.36 -26.00 -16.90
N SER A 84 7.02 -25.30 -17.83
CA SER A 84 7.39 -25.87 -19.13
C SER A 84 8.43 -26.98 -19.00
N ALA A 85 9.43 -26.80 -18.13
CA ALA A 85 10.45 -27.80 -17.83
C ALA A 85 9.83 -29.03 -17.14
N PHE A 86 8.93 -28.80 -16.18
CA PHE A 86 8.18 -29.84 -15.51
C PHE A 86 7.29 -30.61 -16.50
N ARG A 87 6.54 -29.92 -17.37
CA ARG A 87 5.74 -30.57 -18.43
C ARG A 87 6.60 -31.39 -19.38
N ARG A 88 7.80 -30.92 -19.74
CA ARG A 88 8.74 -31.67 -20.57
C ARG A 88 9.26 -32.91 -19.84
N SER A 89 9.64 -32.77 -18.58
CA SER A 89 10.09 -33.88 -17.72
C SER A 89 8.97 -34.92 -17.54
N LEU A 90 7.77 -34.46 -17.21
CA LEU A 90 6.59 -35.28 -17.05
C LEU A 90 6.23 -35.98 -18.36
N ARG A 91 6.34 -35.32 -19.52
CA ARG A 91 6.13 -35.96 -20.82
C ARG A 91 7.15 -37.05 -21.10
N ARG A 92 8.43 -36.84 -20.76
CA ARG A 92 9.47 -37.88 -20.89
C ARG A 92 9.20 -39.05 -19.94
N ALA A 93 8.87 -38.77 -18.68
CA ALA A 93 8.48 -39.78 -17.70
C ALA A 93 7.24 -40.54 -18.16
N TRP A 94 6.24 -39.85 -18.69
CA TRP A 94 5.00 -40.42 -19.23
C TRP A 94 5.24 -41.34 -20.43
N ASN A 95 6.22 -41.01 -21.27
CA ASN A 95 6.58 -41.82 -22.43
C ASN A 95 7.51 -43.01 -22.08
N SER A 96 7.85 -43.19 -20.79
CA SER A 96 8.63 -44.33 -20.33
C SER A 96 7.83 -45.63 -20.42
N LYS A 97 8.51 -46.72 -20.82
CA LYS A 97 7.93 -48.08 -20.84
C LYS A 97 7.39 -48.50 -19.47
N ASN A 98 7.97 -48.00 -18.38
CA ASN A 98 7.51 -48.29 -17.02
C ASN A 98 6.14 -47.65 -16.74
N VAL A 99 5.92 -46.40 -17.15
CA VAL A 99 4.63 -45.73 -16.99
C VAL A 99 3.57 -46.36 -17.89
N SER A 100 3.92 -46.81 -19.09
CA SER A 100 2.97 -47.57 -19.93
C SER A 100 2.56 -48.90 -19.31
N LYS A 101 3.47 -49.62 -18.64
CA LYS A 101 3.14 -50.86 -17.91
C LYS A 101 2.29 -50.56 -16.68
N LEU A 102 2.65 -49.54 -15.91
CA LEU A 102 1.84 -49.06 -14.79
C LEU A 102 0.43 -48.71 -15.26
N ARG A 103 0.30 -47.99 -16.37
CA ARG A 103 -1.01 -47.58 -16.91
C ARG A 103 -1.86 -48.78 -17.30
N LYS A 104 -1.28 -49.81 -17.94
CA LYS A 104 -2.01 -51.05 -18.26
C LYS A 104 -2.42 -51.81 -17.00
N LYS A 105 -1.54 -51.87 -15.99
CA LYS A 105 -1.82 -52.52 -14.71
C LYS A 105 -2.92 -51.78 -13.93
N PHE A 106 -2.83 -50.45 -13.85
CA PHE A 106 -3.86 -49.60 -13.29
C PHE A 106 -5.17 -49.74 -14.06
N PHE A 107 -5.17 -49.75 -15.39
CA PHE A 107 -6.41 -49.92 -16.15
C PHE A 107 -7.05 -51.29 -15.89
N MET A 108 -6.23 -52.33 -15.71
CA MET A 108 -6.72 -53.67 -15.41
C MET A 108 -7.25 -53.76 -13.98
N GLU A 109 -6.52 -53.23 -12.99
CA GLU A 109 -6.98 -53.15 -11.61
C GLU A 109 -8.20 -52.23 -11.47
N PHE A 110 -8.28 -51.15 -12.24
CA PHE A 110 -9.41 -50.23 -12.24
C PHE A 110 -10.62 -50.85 -12.92
N ALA A 111 -10.44 -51.55 -14.05
CA ALA A 111 -11.50 -52.32 -14.70
C ALA A 111 -12.00 -53.46 -13.80
N THR A 112 -11.12 -54.19 -13.12
CA THR A 112 -11.53 -55.24 -12.18
C THR A 112 -12.12 -54.69 -10.88
N THR A 113 -11.70 -53.51 -10.43
CA THR A 113 -12.31 -52.83 -9.27
C THR A 113 -13.68 -52.26 -9.63
N ILE A 114 -13.88 -51.74 -10.84
CA ILE A 114 -15.18 -51.23 -11.32
C ILE A 114 -16.16 -52.35 -11.65
N LEU A 115 -15.71 -53.43 -12.30
CA LEU A 115 -16.57 -54.60 -12.57
C LEU A 115 -16.76 -55.50 -11.34
N GLY A 116 -15.85 -55.44 -10.37
CA GLY A 116 -15.93 -56.16 -9.10
C GLY A 116 -16.75 -55.42 -8.04
N PRO A 117 -16.83 -55.97 -6.81
CA PRO A 117 -17.62 -55.40 -5.71
C PRO A 117 -17.18 -53.99 -5.26
N GLY A 118 -16.06 -53.46 -5.76
CA GLY A 118 -15.54 -52.12 -5.46
C GLY A 118 -16.04 -51.00 -6.37
N GLY A 119 -16.77 -51.30 -7.45
CA GLY A 119 -17.19 -50.29 -8.43
C GLY A 119 -18.16 -49.26 -7.86
N ASN A 120 -19.02 -49.72 -6.96
CA ASN A 120 -19.93 -48.86 -6.21
C ASN A 120 -19.17 -47.90 -5.28
N MET A 121 -18.05 -48.34 -4.71
CA MET A 121 -17.20 -47.53 -3.82
C MET A 121 -16.38 -46.49 -4.58
N LEU A 122 -15.92 -46.80 -5.80
CA LEU A 122 -15.24 -45.84 -6.69
C LEU A 122 -16.18 -44.74 -7.19
N ILE A 123 -17.41 -45.08 -7.57
CA ILE A 123 -18.43 -44.11 -7.96
C ILE A 123 -18.74 -43.17 -6.78
N VAL A 124 -18.89 -43.72 -5.58
CA VAL A 124 -19.10 -42.92 -4.35
C VAL A 124 -17.89 -42.05 -4.01
N LEU A 125 -16.66 -42.49 -4.27
CA LEU A 125 -15.44 -41.68 -4.05
C LEU A 125 -15.27 -40.56 -5.08
N VAL A 126 -15.62 -40.81 -6.35
CA VAL A 126 -15.56 -39.81 -7.43
C VAL A 126 -16.68 -38.79 -7.31
N PHE A 127 -17.90 -39.23 -6.98
CA PHE A 127 -19.02 -38.36 -6.66
C PHE A 127 -19.03 -37.90 -5.20
N TRP A 128 -17.93 -38.11 -4.47
CA TRP A 128 -17.85 -37.72 -3.07
C TRP A 128 -17.93 -36.19 -2.97
N PRO A 129 -18.84 -35.64 -2.14
CA PRO A 129 -19.04 -34.19 -2.04
C PRO A 129 -17.80 -33.43 -1.56
N GLY A 130 -16.80 -34.12 -1.00
CA GLY A 130 -15.50 -33.56 -0.63
C GLY A 130 -14.70 -32.98 -1.80
N TRP A 131 -14.96 -33.34 -3.06
CA TRP A 131 -14.37 -32.63 -4.20
C TRP A 131 -14.80 -31.18 -4.27
N MET A 132 -16.03 -30.86 -3.84
CA MET A 132 -16.51 -29.48 -3.77
C MET A 132 -15.75 -28.67 -2.71
N LEU A 133 -15.36 -29.30 -1.59
CA LEU A 133 -14.51 -28.69 -0.57
C LEU A 133 -13.10 -28.43 -1.10
N VAL A 134 -12.51 -29.38 -1.84
CA VAL A 134 -11.19 -29.21 -2.47
C VAL A 134 -11.23 -28.10 -3.54
N LEU A 135 -12.27 -28.08 -4.38
CA LEU A 135 -12.47 -27.02 -5.37
C LEU A 135 -12.67 -25.66 -4.70
N GLY A 136 -13.45 -25.62 -3.62
CA GLY A 136 -13.69 -24.41 -2.83
C GLY A 136 -12.42 -23.89 -2.19
N LEU A 137 -11.59 -24.76 -1.61
CA LEU A 137 -10.30 -24.39 -1.04
C LEU A 137 -9.33 -23.88 -2.11
N LEU A 138 -9.30 -24.52 -3.29
CA LEU A 138 -8.48 -24.09 -4.41
C LEU A 138 -8.92 -22.72 -4.94
N LEU A 139 -10.23 -22.47 -4.99
CA LEU A 139 -10.80 -21.17 -5.34
C LEU A 139 -10.49 -20.10 -4.29
N ALA A 140 -10.56 -20.44 -3.00
CA ALA A 140 -10.23 -19.51 -1.90
C ALA A 140 -8.75 -19.11 -1.94
N VAL A 141 -7.85 -20.08 -2.13
CA VAL A 141 -6.41 -19.82 -2.32
C VAL A 141 -6.17 -18.95 -3.55
N ARG A 142 -6.89 -19.21 -4.65
CA ARG A 142 -6.79 -18.41 -5.87
C ARG A 142 -7.30 -16.98 -5.68
N MET A 143 -8.34 -16.77 -4.86
CA MET A 143 -8.84 -15.43 -4.53
C MET A 143 -7.91 -14.66 -3.59
N MET A 144 -7.17 -15.34 -2.71
CA MET A 144 -6.18 -14.69 -1.85
C MET A 144 -4.84 -14.41 -2.54
N ALA A 145 -4.57 -15.06 -3.67
CA ALA A 145 -3.35 -14.88 -4.46
C ALA A 145 -3.48 -13.87 -5.63
N GLY A 146 -4.67 -13.27 -5.81
CA GLY A 146 -4.93 -12.17 -6.75
C GLY A 146 -5.04 -10.84 -6.01
#